data_AF-A0AAU5WTF0-F1
#
_entry.id   AF-A0AAU5WTF0-F1
#
_cell.length_a   1.000
_cell.length_b   1.000
_cell.length_c   1.000
_cell.angle_alpha   90.00
_cell.angle_beta   90.00
_cell.angle_gamma   90.00
#
_symmetry.space_group_name_H-M   'P 1'
#
loop_
_entity.id
_entity.type
_entity.pdbx_description
1 polymer ?
#
loop_
_entity_poly.entity_id
_entity_poly.type
_entity_poly.pdbx_seq_one_letter_code
_entity_poly.pdbx_strand_id
1 'polypeptide(L)'
;MRPHVELIQENDYVWHGAELVGGEGRASERRLSVDEEDGSSSLRVDFHTRWGRGPGIHHANTEYYVLEGGMTYGDQKIGKGGYVYAPKGIPVEAITFAEGTRVLLYREYGDAGFDAVDSVRAPAWADAREEVIVTDTEAMNWDAVPVAGPMPGLFIKYLHVDPHTGFYTRLVHAQEGWTDHRLAHHPCYEEAYTIQGHMEYNFGTLDLGTYFFRPARVKHGHFTSEEGGATWLMRSDGELTNWYTQNEWVRWGGEAVNYGPDEGRMRWSQSSHDLASRPPRRNAKNIRELEESVAFQRSLGAPDADYVPHGRGTDPSLIALAKALDAKALQAGHGHDHDHEHDHDHEHAPTADWGADPASLEHTAERTDEHSHNWGQGRAWEKGEHIPAPILSTLPVRSRSAGRWDGDGM
;
A
#
# COMPACT_ATOMS: atom_id res chain seq x y z
N MET A 1 7.87 4.77 -12.75
CA MET A 1 7.11 3.90 -11.82
C MET A 1 7.71 3.91 -10.42
N ARG A 2 6.88 4.23 -9.42
CA ARG A 2 7.24 4.15 -7.99
C ARG A 2 7.38 2.69 -7.52
N PRO A 3 8.55 2.26 -7.01
CA PRO A 3 8.74 0.93 -6.45
C PRO A 3 7.80 0.62 -5.28
N HIS A 4 7.39 -0.64 -5.13
CA HIS A 4 6.68 -1.08 -3.94
C HIS A 4 7.58 -0.92 -2.70
N VAL A 5 7.06 -0.20 -1.69
CA VAL A 5 7.62 -0.11 -0.34
C VAL A 5 6.63 -0.74 0.64
N GLU A 6 6.94 -1.89 1.24
CA GLU A 6 5.98 -2.54 2.14
C GLU A 6 6.00 -1.94 3.54
N LEU A 7 7.14 -1.99 4.25
CA LEU A 7 7.32 -1.35 5.55
C LEU A 7 8.78 -0.93 5.69
N ILE A 8 9.02 0.37 5.83
CA ILE A 8 10.34 0.91 6.17
C ILE A 8 10.16 1.96 7.25
N GLN A 9 10.88 1.79 8.36
CA GLN A 9 10.90 2.75 9.45
C GLN A 9 11.80 3.91 9.05
N GLU A 10 11.39 5.15 9.35
CA GLU A 10 12.12 6.37 8.98
C GLU A 10 13.64 6.30 9.23
N ASN A 11 14.09 5.66 10.31
CA ASN A 11 15.50 5.52 10.71
C ASN A 11 16.34 4.68 9.75
N ASP A 12 15.71 3.80 8.98
CA ASP A 12 16.38 2.96 7.99
C ASP A 12 16.65 3.71 6.67
N TYR A 13 16.07 4.90 6.49
CA TYR A 13 16.34 5.76 5.34
C TYR A 13 17.61 6.60 5.52
N VAL A 14 18.34 6.74 4.41
CA VAL A 14 19.53 7.59 4.29
C VAL A 14 19.14 9.05 4.12
N TRP A 15 19.94 9.94 4.70
CA TRP A 15 19.77 11.39 4.58
C TRP A 15 20.41 11.93 3.31
N HIS A 16 19.72 12.87 2.68
CA HIS A 16 20.17 13.67 1.55
C HIS A 16 20.04 15.15 1.87
N GLY A 17 20.72 16.02 1.11
CA GLY A 17 20.40 17.45 1.13
C GLY A 17 18.99 17.64 0.57
N ALA A 18 18.17 18.47 1.21
CA ALA A 18 16.79 18.67 0.76
C ALA A 18 16.73 19.41 -0.57
N GLU A 19 16.00 18.87 -1.55
CA GLU A 19 15.81 19.48 -2.86
C GLU A 19 14.66 20.49 -2.80
N LEU A 20 14.93 21.68 -2.25
CA LEU A 20 13.96 22.76 -2.10
C LEU A 20 14.39 24.00 -2.90
N VAL A 21 14.20 23.94 -4.22
CA VAL A 21 14.65 24.96 -5.19
C VAL A 21 14.10 26.34 -4.83
N GLY A 22 14.97 27.37 -4.89
CA GLY A 22 14.60 28.77 -4.70
C GLY A 22 14.43 29.21 -3.24
N GLY A 23 14.67 28.34 -2.25
CA GLY A 23 14.62 28.71 -0.84
C GLY A 23 15.98 28.96 -0.20
N GLU A 24 15.94 29.67 0.93
CA GLU A 24 17.09 29.99 1.77
C GLU A 24 16.99 29.28 3.11
N GLY A 25 18.11 28.72 3.59
CA GLY A 25 18.18 27.96 4.83
C GLY A 25 18.79 26.56 4.61
N ARG A 26 18.88 25.75 5.66
CA ARG A 26 19.40 24.39 5.60
C ARG A 26 18.32 23.38 5.97
N ALA A 27 18.18 22.34 5.16
CA ALA A 27 17.30 21.21 5.42
C ALA A 27 17.92 19.92 4.86
N SER A 28 17.52 18.78 5.42
CA SER A 28 17.83 17.45 4.89
C SER A 28 16.55 16.67 4.64
N GLU A 29 16.61 15.73 3.71
CA GLU A 29 15.47 14.89 3.35
C GLU A 29 15.78 13.40 3.45
N ARG A 30 14.74 12.61 3.71
CA ARG A 30 14.69 11.17 3.49
C ARG A 30 13.70 10.90 2.37
N ARG A 31 14.15 10.16 1.35
CA ARG A 31 13.35 9.80 0.19
C ARG A 31 12.61 8.50 0.45
N LEU A 32 11.34 8.60 0.85
CA LEU A 32 10.52 7.46 1.26
C LEU A 32 10.15 6.60 0.05
N SER A 33 9.72 7.24 -1.04
CA SER A 33 9.51 6.61 -2.34
C SER A 33 9.67 7.66 -3.43
N VAL A 34 10.22 7.24 -4.57
CA VAL A 34 10.57 8.13 -5.69
C VAL A 34 10.25 7.42 -7.00
N ASP A 35 9.61 8.14 -7.90
CA ASP A 35 9.49 7.79 -9.30
C ASP A 35 10.68 8.40 -10.06
N GLU A 36 11.53 7.56 -10.64
CA GLU A 36 12.70 8.02 -11.39
C GLU A 36 12.34 8.51 -12.80
N GLU A 37 11.11 8.28 -13.28
CA GLU A 37 10.68 8.67 -14.63
C GLU A 37 10.22 10.13 -14.69
N ASP A 38 9.46 10.60 -13.69
CA ASP A 38 8.88 11.95 -13.68
C ASP A 38 9.28 12.82 -12.48
N GLY A 39 9.96 12.25 -11.48
CA GLY A 39 10.40 12.94 -10.27
C GLY A 39 9.39 12.96 -9.13
N SER A 40 8.22 12.32 -9.29
CA SER A 40 7.22 12.17 -8.22
C SER A 40 7.87 11.53 -6.99
N SER A 41 7.58 12.05 -5.80
CA SER A 41 8.27 11.62 -4.59
C SER A 41 7.49 11.85 -3.30
N SER A 42 7.64 10.92 -2.37
CA SER A 42 7.23 11.06 -0.97
C SER A 42 8.46 11.22 -0.10
N LEU A 43 8.52 12.30 0.65
CA LEU A 43 9.70 12.74 1.38
C LEU A 43 9.35 13.02 2.84
N ARG A 44 10.33 12.81 3.72
CA ARG A 44 10.39 13.50 5.00
C ARG A 44 11.48 14.56 4.94
N VAL A 45 11.20 15.77 5.40
CA VAL A 45 12.15 16.88 5.41
C VAL A 45 12.30 17.43 6.84
N ASP A 46 13.56 17.59 7.27
CA ASP A 46 13.95 18.15 8.56
C ASP A 46 14.68 19.48 8.33
N PHE A 47 14.17 20.57 8.91
CA PHE A 47 14.72 21.92 8.77
C PHE A 47 15.71 22.24 9.91
N HIS A 48 16.99 22.44 9.56
CA HIS A 48 18.11 22.67 10.49
C HIS A 48 18.39 24.15 10.78
N THR A 49 17.73 25.04 10.05
CA THR A 49 17.67 26.47 10.33
C THR A 49 16.25 26.92 10.01
N ARG A 50 15.92 28.18 10.31
CA ARG A 50 14.79 28.80 9.61
C ARG A 50 15.03 28.64 8.10
N TRP A 51 14.02 28.15 7.40
CA TRP A 51 14.03 28.02 5.96
C TRP A 51 12.85 28.78 5.37
N GLY A 52 13.03 29.40 4.21
CA GLY A 52 11.94 30.11 3.55
C GLY A 52 12.13 30.24 2.05
N ARG A 53 11.01 30.37 1.35
CA ARG A 53 10.96 30.63 -0.09
C ARG A 53 9.84 31.61 -0.38
N GLY A 54 10.12 32.56 -1.28
CA GLY A 54 9.12 33.52 -1.77
C GLY A 54 8.04 32.87 -2.63
N PRO A 55 7.08 33.67 -3.12
CA PRO A 55 6.03 33.19 -4.03
C PRO A 55 6.60 32.57 -5.31
N GLY A 56 5.87 31.63 -5.91
CA GLY A 56 6.28 30.98 -7.16
C GLY A 56 5.30 29.94 -7.63
N ILE A 57 5.71 29.15 -8.62
CA ILE A 57 4.89 28.12 -9.26
C ILE A 57 5.63 26.79 -9.17
N HIS A 58 4.95 25.77 -8.65
CA HIS A 58 5.49 24.41 -8.55
C HIS A 58 5.39 23.65 -9.87
N HIS A 59 6.41 22.83 -10.17
CA HIS A 59 6.43 21.93 -11.33
C HIS A 59 5.73 20.58 -11.06
N ALA A 60 5.33 20.33 -9.81
CA ALA A 60 4.61 19.14 -9.35
C ALA A 60 3.43 19.54 -8.45
N ASN A 61 2.39 18.71 -8.37
CA ASN A 61 1.40 18.81 -7.31
C ASN A 61 2.11 18.57 -5.99
N THR A 62 2.19 19.59 -5.14
CA THR A 62 3.04 19.57 -3.94
C THR A 62 2.20 19.64 -2.68
N GLU A 63 2.42 18.71 -1.74
CA GLU A 63 1.76 18.73 -0.44
C GLU A 63 2.79 18.84 0.69
N TYR A 64 2.49 19.67 1.69
CA TYR A 64 3.25 19.76 2.93
C TYR A 64 2.36 19.35 4.10
N TYR A 65 2.86 18.53 5.01
CA TYR A 65 2.21 18.21 6.28
C TYR A 65 3.19 18.34 7.44
N VAL A 66 2.88 19.20 8.41
CA VAL A 66 3.77 19.47 9.57
C VAL A 66 3.62 18.37 10.62
N LEU A 67 4.66 17.55 10.79
CA LEU A 67 4.76 16.53 11.84
C LEU A 67 5.10 17.16 13.20
N GLU A 68 6.03 18.12 13.20
CA GLU A 68 6.59 18.80 14.36
C GLU A 68 7.01 20.21 13.97
N GLY A 69 6.92 21.16 14.90
CA GLY A 69 7.34 22.55 14.68
C GLY A 69 6.21 23.39 14.09
N GLY A 70 6.53 24.22 13.09
CA GLY A 70 5.52 25.09 12.49
C GLY A 70 5.95 25.72 11.17
N MET A 71 4.94 26.02 10.37
CA MET A 71 5.06 26.70 9.09
C MET A 71 4.36 28.06 9.12
N THR A 72 4.72 28.91 8.16
CA THR A 72 3.97 30.11 7.82
C THR A 72 3.78 30.13 6.31
N TYR A 73 2.53 30.17 5.85
CA TYR A 73 2.14 30.23 4.44
C TYR A 73 1.43 31.58 4.18
N GLY A 74 2.04 32.45 3.39
CA GLY A 74 1.67 33.87 3.32
C GLY A 74 1.73 34.50 4.72
N ASP A 75 0.59 34.98 5.21
CA ASP A 75 0.44 35.55 6.56
C ASP A 75 -0.05 34.54 7.61
N GLN A 76 -0.30 33.29 7.21
CA GLN A 76 -0.96 32.28 8.03
C GLN A 76 0.09 31.41 8.75
N LYS A 77 0.12 31.44 10.09
CA LYS A 77 1.02 30.58 10.87
C LYS A 77 0.29 29.36 11.41
N ILE A 78 0.82 28.17 11.14
CA ILE A 78 0.20 26.89 11.53
C ILE A 78 1.27 25.97 12.12
N GLY A 79 0.93 25.26 13.21
CA GLY A 79 1.83 24.35 13.91
C GLY A 79 1.80 22.93 13.36
N LYS A 80 2.02 21.94 14.24
CA LYS A 80 1.76 20.52 13.99
C LYS A 80 0.35 20.33 13.39
N GLY A 81 0.25 19.45 12.39
CA GLY A 81 -1.00 19.19 11.66
C GLY A 81 -1.32 20.24 10.61
N GLY A 82 -0.47 21.26 10.42
CA GLY A 82 -0.58 22.17 9.29
C GLY A 82 -0.39 21.44 7.96
N TYR A 83 -1.36 21.60 7.07
CA TYR A 83 -1.41 21.01 5.74
C TYR A 83 -1.49 22.08 4.66
N VAL A 84 -0.70 21.93 3.59
CA VAL A 84 -0.81 22.75 2.36
C VAL A 84 -0.85 21.82 1.16
N TYR A 85 -1.83 22.00 0.28
CA TYR A 85 -1.81 21.50 -1.11
C TYR A 85 -1.53 22.66 -2.05
N ALA A 86 -0.50 22.53 -2.86
CA ALA A 86 -0.05 23.48 -3.87
C ALA A 86 -0.11 22.80 -5.25
N PRO A 87 -1.15 23.05 -6.06
CA PRO A 87 -1.28 22.42 -7.37
C PRO A 87 -0.17 22.85 -8.33
N LYS A 88 0.24 21.94 -9.20
CA LYS A 88 1.17 22.19 -10.30
C LYS A 88 0.69 23.35 -11.17
N GLY A 89 1.59 24.27 -11.51
CA GLY A 89 1.27 25.38 -12.42
C GLY A 89 0.43 26.52 -11.81
N ILE A 90 0.00 26.41 -10.54
CA ILE A 90 -0.72 27.47 -9.83
C ILE A 90 0.27 28.34 -9.03
N PRO A 91 0.20 29.69 -9.12
CA PRO A 91 0.98 30.58 -8.27
C PRO A 91 0.64 30.39 -6.78
N VAL A 92 1.66 30.16 -5.96
CA VAL A 92 1.55 29.97 -4.52
C VAL A 92 2.21 31.12 -3.75
N GLU A 93 1.76 31.33 -2.53
CA GLU A 93 2.33 32.32 -1.61
C GLU A 93 3.71 31.91 -1.10
N ALA A 94 4.39 32.86 -0.46
CA ALA A 94 5.62 32.58 0.27
C ALA A 94 5.38 31.54 1.38
N ILE A 95 6.35 30.65 1.59
CA ILE A 95 6.29 29.64 2.66
C ILE A 95 7.59 29.68 3.47
N THR A 96 7.45 29.59 4.79
CA THR A 96 8.60 29.51 5.70
C THR A 96 8.38 28.44 6.76
N PHE A 97 9.47 27.79 7.18
CA PHE A 97 9.49 26.80 8.24
C PHE A 97 10.44 27.26 9.35
N ALA A 98 10.02 27.09 10.59
CA ALA A 98 10.87 27.37 11.73
C ALA A 98 12.01 26.34 11.82
N GLU A 99 13.14 26.72 12.41
CA GLU A 99 14.21 25.76 12.75
C GLU A 99 13.66 24.64 13.64
N GLY A 100 14.07 23.40 13.38
CA GLY A 100 13.60 22.21 14.07
C GLY A 100 12.27 21.65 13.54
N THR A 101 11.64 22.29 12.56
CA THR A 101 10.41 21.78 11.95
C THR A 101 10.67 20.50 11.17
N ARG A 102 9.73 19.55 11.24
CA ARG A 102 9.72 18.32 10.44
C ARG A 102 8.43 18.23 9.67
N VAL A 103 8.52 17.91 8.39
CA VAL A 103 7.36 17.79 7.51
C VAL A 103 7.42 16.51 6.70
N LEU A 104 6.25 16.02 6.32
CA LEU A 104 6.10 15.20 5.12
C LEU A 104 5.93 16.15 3.93
N LEU A 105 6.61 15.83 2.84
CA LEU A 105 6.54 16.56 1.58
C LEU A 105 6.27 15.57 0.46
N TYR A 106 5.16 15.77 -0.25
CA TYR A 106 4.79 14.95 -1.40
C TYR A 106 4.86 15.77 -2.68
N ARG A 107 5.25 15.13 -3.77
CA ARG A 107 5.28 15.68 -5.13
C ARG A 107 4.71 14.64 -6.08
N GLU A 108 3.70 15.01 -6.84
CA GLU A 108 3.14 14.15 -7.88
C GLU A 108 3.16 14.85 -9.24
N TYR A 109 3.40 14.05 -10.29
CA TYR A 109 3.37 14.46 -11.68
C TYR A 109 4.43 15.51 -12.04
N GLY A 110 5.57 15.49 -11.37
CA GLY A 110 6.70 16.38 -11.65
C GLY A 110 7.80 16.35 -10.59
N ASP A 111 8.91 17.02 -10.90
CA ASP A 111 10.10 17.08 -10.07
C ASP A 111 10.07 18.24 -9.04
N ALA A 112 11.23 18.54 -8.43
CA ALA A 112 11.40 19.60 -7.44
C ALA A 112 11.44 21.04 -8.02
N GLY A 113 11.20 21.20 -9.32
CA GLY A 113 11.23 22.47 -10.04
C GLY A 113 10.30 23.54 -9.47
N PHE A 114 10.74 24.79 -9.55
CA PHE A 114 10.01 25.93 -9.01
C PHE A 114 10.37 27.22 -9.75
N ASP A 115 9.36 27.90 -10.28
CA ASP A 115 9.52 29.19 -10.95
C ASP A 115 9.13 30.32 -9.99
N ALA A 116 10.10 31.13 -9.57
CA ALA A 116 9.83 32.28 -8.71
C ALA A 116 8.98 33.33 -9.45
N VAL A 117 8.01 33.91 -8.75
CA VAL A 117 7.16 34.99 -9.27
C VAL A 117 7.04 36.12 -8.25
N ASP A 118 6.65 37.32 -8.71
CA ASP A 118 6.54 38.48 -7.83
C ASP A 118 5.38 38.37 -6.83
N SER A 119 4.26 37.72 -7.22
CA SER A 119 3.11 37.46 -6.34
C SER A 119 2.16 36.41 -6.92
N VAL A 120 1.18 35.97 -6.13
CA VAL A 120 0.08 35.06 -6.57
C VAL A 120 -0.83 35.61 -7.69
N ARG A 121 -0.58 36.84 -8.17
CA ARG A 121 -1.28 37.43 -9.32
C ARG A 121 -0.62 37.09 -10.65
N ALA A 122 0.52 36.41 -10.63
CA ALA A 122 1.13 35.85 -11.82
C ALA A 122 0.11 34.95 -12.56
N PRO A 123 0.21 34.82 -13.88
CA PRO A 123 -0.63 33.89 -14.61
C PRO A 123 -0.28 32.45 -14.23
N ALA A 124 -1.29 31.64 -13.95
CA ALA A 124 -1.15 30.18 -13.87
C ALA A 124 -0.80 29.60 -15.25
N TRP A 125 -0.27 28.37 -15.27
CA TRP A 125 -0.12 27.61 -16.49
C TRP A 125 -1.49 27.28 -17.11
N ALA A 126 -1.53 27.14 -18.44
CA ALA A 126 -2.78 27.05 -19.19
C ALA A 126 -3.60 25.78 -18.85
N ASP A 127 -2.94 24.71 -18.45
CA ASP A 127 -3.49 23.40 -18.09
C ASP A 127 -3.58 23.19 -16.57
N ALA A 128 -3.17 24.17 -15.77
CA ALA A 128 -3.27 24.12 -14.32
C ALA A 128 -4.73 24.14 -13.88
N ARG A 129 -5.05 23.38 -12.83
CA ARG A 129 -6.38 23.27 -12.24
C ARG A 129 -6.29 23.22 -10.72
N GLU A 130 -7.45 23.20 -10.08
CA GLU A 130 -7.61 23.19 -8.62
C GLU A 130 -7.11 24.49 -7.96
N GLU A 131 -7.25 24.56 -6.64
CA GLU A 131 -6.88 25.71 -5.84
C GLU A 131 -5.93 25.28 -4.72
N VAL A 132 -5.15 26.23 -4.22
CA VAL A 132 -4.31 26.01 -3.04
C VAL A 132 -5.21 25.73 -1.83
N ILE A 133 -4.93 24.65 -1.11
CA ILE A 133 -5.58 24.34 0.17
C ILE A 133 -4.60 24.64 1.28
N VAL A 134 -5.05 25.34 2.32
CA VAL A 134 -4.29 25.54 3.57
C VAL A 134 -5.20 25.16 4.72
N THR A 135 -4.77 24.24 5.57
CA THR A 135 -5.64 23.67 6.61
C THR A 135 -4.88 23.37 7.89
N ASP A 136 -5.48 23.69 9.02
CA ASP A 136 -5.08 23.18 10.33
C ASP A 136 -5.88 21.90 10.62
N THR A 137 -5.23 20.75 10.45
CA THR A 137 -5.90 19.46 10.61
C THR A 137 -6.20 19.12 12.07
N GLU A 138 -5.52 19.74 13.04
CA GLU A 138 -5.82 19.56 14.47
C GLU A 138 -7.17 20.20 14.83
N ALA A 139 -7.55 21.27 14.12
CA ALA A 139 -8.84 21.94 14.28
C ALA A 139 -10.01 21.25 13.55
N MET A 140 -9.73 20.27 12.68
CA MET A 140 -10.77 19.51 11.98
C MET A 140 -11.44 18.48 12.88
N ASN A 141 -12.72 18.22 12.65
CA ASN A 141 -13.42 17.10 13.25
C ASN A 141 -13.08 15.79 12.54
N TRP A 142 -13.13 14.69 13.28
CA TRP A 142 -13.04 13.34 12.73
C TRP A 142 -14.42 12.87 12.30
N ASP A 143 -14.55 12.41 11.06
CA ASP A 143 -15.76 11.76 10.58
C ASP A 143 -15.61 10.24 10.70
N ALA A 144 -16.67 9.53 11.08
CA ALA A 144 -16.65 8.07 10.99
C ALA A 144 -16.57 7.66 9.52
N VAL A 145 -15.77 6.63 9.20
CA VAL A 145 -15.67 6.13 7.83
C VAL A 145 -17.04 5.60 7.38
N PRO A 146 -17.62 6.12 6.27
CA PRO A 146 -19.00 5.83 5.87
C PRO A 146 -19.17 4.50 5.13
N VAL A 147 -18.10 3.70 4.96
CA VAL A 147 -18.11 2.47 4.17
C VAL A 147 -18.71 1.33 4.97
N ALA A 148 -19.75 0.70 4.43
CA ALA A 148 -20.27 -0.56 4.95
C ALA A 148 -19.26 -1.69 4.68
N GLY A 149 -18.82 -2.39 5.72
CA GLY A 149 -17.95 -3.55 5.55
C GLY A 149 -16.87 -3.69 6.62
N PRO A 150 -16.03 -2.69 6.94
CA PRO A 150 -15.08 -2.78 8.05
C PRO A 150 -15.77 -2.75 9.41
N MET A 151 -15.11 -3.25 10.46
CA MET A 151 -15.61 -3.03 11.83
C MET A 151 -15.69 -1.52 12.13
N PRO A 152 -16.69 -1.05 12.90
CA PRO A 152 -16.73 0.32 13.39
C PRO A 152 -15.44 0.68 14.14
N GLY A 153 -14.97 1.92 14.02
CA GLY A 153 -13.76 2.39 14.70
C GLY A 153 -12.68 2.98 13.81
N LEU A 154 -12.93 3.08 12.50
CA LEU A 154 -12.14 3.93 11.61
C LEU A 154 -12.76 5.32 11.49
N PHE A 155 -11.89 6.33 11.55
CA PHE A 155 -12.23 7.73 11.38
C PHE A 155 -11.36 8.35 10.30
N ILE A 156 -11.89 9.35 9.61
CA ILE A 156 -11.25 10.00 8.47
C ILE A 156 -11.34 11.52 8.56
N LYS A 157 -10.31 12.18 8.04
CA LYS A 157 -10.30 13.60 7.67
C LYS A 157 -9.81 13.72 6.24
N TYR A 158 -10.67 14.15 5.32
CA TYR A 158 -10.27 14.44 3.94
C TYR A 158 -9.53 15.77 3.90
N LEU A 159 -8.30 15.76 3.39
CA LEU A 159 -7.46 16.97 3.30
C LEU A 159 -7.46 17.55 1.88
N HIS A 160 -7.44 16.67 0.88
CA HIS A 160 -7.51 17.00 -0.53
C HIS A 160 -8.16 15.86 -1.29
N VAL A 161 -9.00 16.20 -2.28
CA VAL A 161 -9.62 15.25 -3.22
C VAL A 161 -9.61 15.92 -4.59
N ASP A 162 -8.92 15.32 -5.56
CA ASP A 162 -8.98 15.71 -6.97
C ASP A 162 -10.29 15.17 -7.57
N PRO A 163 -11.23 16.04 -7.96
CA PRO A 163 -12.52 15.61 -8.48
C PRO A 163 -12.43 14.97 -9.89
N HIS A 164 -11.30 15.10 -10.58
CA HIS A 164 -11.11 14.55 -11.92
C HIS A 164 -10.50 13.16 -11.90
N THR A 165 -9.46 12.96 -11.10
CA THR A 165 -8.73 11.68 -11.03
C THR A 165 -9.23 10.78 -9.91
N GLY A 166 -9.90 11.35 -8.90
CA GLY A 166 -10.23 10.65 -7.66
C GLY A 166 -9.03 10.49 -6.73
N PHE A 167 -7.88 11.13 -7.02
CA PHE A 167 -6.73 11.20 -6.12
C PHE A 167 -7.13 11.88 -4.82
N TYR A 168 -6.65 11.39 -3.67
CA TYR A 168 -6.94 12.05 -2.41
C TYR A 168 -5.92 11.79 -1.31
N THR A 169 -5.76 12.81 -0.48
CA THR A 169 -4.98 12.78 0.76
C THR A 169 -5.92 12.87 1.96
N ARG A 170 -5.67 12.02 2.95
CA ARG A 170 -6.51 11.90 4.14
C ARG A 170 -5.68 11.60 5.39
N LEU A 171 -6.19 11.99 6.55
CA LEU A 171 -5.82 11.34 7.79
C LEU A 171 -6.80 10.20 8.06
N VAL A 172 -6.28 9.04 8.45
CA VAL A 172 -7.08 7.90 8.89
C VAL A 172 -6.67 7.55 10.31
N HIS A 173 -7.63 7.41 11.21
CA HIS A 173 -7.42 6.96 12.58
C HIS A 173 -8.19 5.66 12.82
N ALA A 174 -7.46 4.62 13.23
CA ALA A 174 -8.03 3.40 13.79
C ALA A 174 -8.01 3.51 15.32
N GLN A 175 -9.19 3.45 15.94
CA GLN A 175 -9.29 3.40 17.41
C GLN A 175 -8.62 2.12 17.93
N GLU A 176 -8.12 2.15 19.16
CA GLU A 176 -7.54 0.97 19.83
C GLU A 176 -8.43 -0.29 19.69
N GLY A 177 -7.83 -1.42 19.31
CA GLY A 177 -8.50 -2.70 19.13
C GLY A 177 -9.26 -2.83 17.81
N TRP A 178 -9.34 -1.77 16.99
CA TRP A 178 -9.89 -1.88 15.64
C TRP A 178 -9.12 -2.93 14.84
N THR A 179 -9.84 -3.82 14.18
CA THR A 179 -9.30 -5.00 13.52
C THR A 179 -10.04 -5.34 12.22
N ASP A 180 -9.31 -5.79 11.20
CA ASP A 180 -9.88 -6.44 10.02
C ASP A 180 -9.13 -7.74 9.72
N HIS A 181 -9.87 -8.85 9.77
CA HIS A 181 -9.37 -10.19 9.51
C HIS A 181 -9.35 -10.56 8.03
N ARG A 182 -9.73 -9.67 7.11
CA ARG A 182 -9.69 -9.97 5.68
C ARG A 182 -8.43 -9.37 5.06
N LEU A 183 -7.96 -10.01 3.99
CA LEU A 183 -6.84 -9.51 3.23
C LEU A 183 -7.34 -8.70 2.05
N ALA A 184 -7.19 -7.39 2.15
CA ALA A 184 -7.65 -6.43 1.18
C ALA A 184 -6.63 -6.23 0.04
N HIS A 185 -7.12 -5.78 -1.11
CA HIS A 185 -6.35 -5.23 -2.21
C HIS A 185 -7.26 -4.30 -3.03
N HIS A 186 -6.68 -3.33 -3.73
CA HIS A 186 -7.40 -2.17 -4.28
C HIS A 186 -7.00 -1.87 -5.73
N PRO A 187 -7.86 -1.21 -6.53
CA PRO A 187 -7.56 -0.81 -7.91
C PRO A 187 -6.56 0.36 -8.03
N CYS A 188 -6.27 1.04 -6.93
CA CYS A 188 -5.38 2.20 -6.83
C CYS A 188 -4.17 1.86 -5.95
N TYR A 189 -3.12 2.69 -6.01
CA TYR A 189 -2.08 2.62 -5.01
C TYR A 189 -2.59 3.12 -3.66
N GLU A 190 -1.97 2.64 -2.58
CA GLU A 190 -2.10 3.22 -1.26
C GLU A 190 -0.72 3.49 -0.68
N GLU A 191 -0.48 4.70 -0.20
CA GLU A 191 0.70 5.01 0.60
C GLU A 191 0.29 5.60 1.93
N ALA A 192 1.08 5.34 2.97
CA ALA A 192 0.84 5.96 4.26
C ALA A 192 2.11 6.15 5.09
N TYR A 193 2.05 7.16 5.95
CA TYR A 193 3.05 7.43 6.98
C TYR A 193 2.38 7.42 8.35
N THR A 194 2.90 6.62 9.28
CA THR A 194 2.35 6.50 10.64
C THR A 194 2.76 7.72 11.47
N ILE A 195 1.79 8.51 11.93
CA ILE A 195 2.00 9.76 12.69
C ILE A 195 1.60 9.66 14.17
N GLN A 196 0.91 8.60 14.57
CA GLN A 196 0.57 8.30 15.96
C GLN A 196 0.33 6.80 16.14
N GLY A 197 0.73 6.29 17.31
CA GLY A 197 0.40 4.93 17.73
C GLY A 197 1.05 3.86 16.87
N HIS A 198 0.46 2.66 16.86
CA HIS A 198 0.90 1.57 16.01
C HIS A 198 -0.18 0.54 15.71
N MET A 199 0.02 -0.19 14.62
CA MET A 199 -0.84 -1.26 14.17
C MET A 199 -0.02 -2.51 13.85
N GLU A 200 -0.41 -3.64 14.41
CA GLU A 200 0.07 -4.92 13.98
C GLU A 200 -0.56 -5.31 12.65
N TYR A 201 0.33 -5.78 11.79
CA TYR A 201 0.02 -6.16 10.44
C TYR A 201 0.82 -7.41 10.05
N ASN A 202 0.30 -8.11 9.06
CA ASN A 202 0.83 -9.35 8.51
C ASN A 202 2.32 -9.33 8.12
N PHE A 203 2.83 -8.20 7.64
CA PHE A 203 4.24 -8.11 7.24
C PHE A 203 5.13 -7.39 8.26
N GLY A 204 4.57 -6.99 9.41
CA GLY A 204 5.28 -6.29 10.47
C GLY A 204 4.40 -5.27 11.19
N THR A 205 5.03 -4.40 11.96
CA THR A 205 4.33 -3.37 12.72
C THR A 205 4.44 -2.02 12.03
N LEU A 206 3.30 -1.34 11.87
CA LEU A 206 3.23 0.05 11.44
C LEU A 206 3.42 0.94 12.67
N ASP A 207 4.66 1.13 13.10
CA ASP A 207 5.01 2.01 14.23
C ASP A 207 5.17 3.47 13.78
N LEU A 208 5.19 4.41 14.74
CA LEU A 208 5.48 5.82 14.48
C LEU A 208 6.71 6.01 13.55
N GLY A 209 6.50 6.74 12.46
CA GLY A 209 7.53 6.98 11.46
C GLY A 209 7.70 5.87 10.43
N THR A 210 6.86 4.84 10.43
CA THR A 210 6.85 3.80 9.40
C THR A 210 6.11 4.29 8.16
N TYR A 211 6.72 4.09 7.00
CA TYR A 211 6.17 4.42 5.69
C TYR A 211 5.97 3.17 4.82
N PHE A 212 4.91 3.20 4.01
CA PHE A 212 4.69 2.26 2.92
C PHE A 212 4.17 2.97 1.67
N PHE A 213 4.39 2.34 0.52
CA PHE A 213 3.83 2.66 -0.79
C PHE A 213 3.47 1.35 -1.48
N ARG A 214 2.20 1.00 -1.52
CA ARG A 214 1.67 -0.21 -2.14
C ARG A 214 1.05 0.15 -3.48
N PRO A 215 1.65 -0.27 -4.61
CA PRO A 215 1.00 -0.17 -5.91
C PRO A 215 -0.36 -0.88 -5.93
N ALA A 216 -1.15 -0.62 -6.97
CA ALA A 216 -2.44 -1.27 -7.14
C ALA A 216 -2.33 -2.79 -7.05
N ARG A 217 -3.36 -3.42 -6.47
CA ARG A 217 -3.52 -4.87 -6.28
C ARG A 217 -2.54 -5.53 -5.32
N VAL A 218 -1.62 -4.78 -4.69
CA VAL A 218 -0.78 -5.32 -3.63
C VAL A 218 -1.66 -5.68 -2.43
N LYS A 219 -1.64 -6.96 -2.10
CA LYS A 219 -2.44 -7.54 -1.02
C LYS A 219 -1.92 -7.11 0.35
N HIS A 220 -2.84 -6.72 1.21
CA HIS A 220 -2.57 -6.32 2.57
C HIS A 220 -3.79 -6.50 3.49
N GLY A 221 -3.52 -6.89 4.70
CA GLY A 221 -4.33 -7.23 5.86
C GLY A 221 -3.51 -8.32 6.54
N HIS A 222 -3.89 -8.94 7.64
CA HIS A 222 -4.86 -8.52 8.63
C HIS A 222 -4.31 -7.37 9.45
N PHE A 223 -5.20 -6.57 10.00
CA PHE A 223 -4.87 -5.38 10.76
C PHE A 223 -5.38 -5.51 12.18
N THR A 224 -4.58 -5.13 13.16
CA THR A 224 -4.99 -4.92 14.54
C THR A 224 -4.30 -3.68 15.08
N SER A 225 -5.09 -2.67 15.44
CA SER A 225 -4.57 -1.46 16.08
C SER A 225 -4.35 -1.70 17.57
N GLU A 226 -3.20 -1.26 18.07
CA GLU A 226 -2.76 -1.52 19.44
C GLU A 226 -3.11 -0.37 20.40
N GLU A 227 -2.55 -0.38 21.61
CA GLU A 227 -2.82 0.60 22.66
C GLU A 227 -2.72 2.05 22.15
N GLY A 228 -3.78 2.84 22.38
CA GLY A 228 -3.88 4.22 21.89
C GLY A 228 -4.29 4.38 20.42
N GLY A 229 -4.57 3.28 19.71
CA GLY A 229 -4.93 3.26 18.30
C GLY A 229 -3.76 3.57 17.38
N ALA A 230 -4.06 3.89 16.12
CA ALA A 230 -3.05 4.30 15.15
C ALA A 230 -3.60 5.34 14.17
N THR A 231 -2.76 6.29 13.78
CA THR A 231 -3.13 7.35 12.82
C THR A 231 -2.08 7.45 11.73
N TRP A 232 -2.55 7.58 10.49
CA TRP A 232 -1.71 7.77 9.32
C TRP A 232 -2.12 9.00 8.54
N LEU A 233 -1.13 9.65 7.92
CA LEU A 233 -1.37 10.42 6.70
C LEU A 233 -1.28 9.46 5.53
N MET A 234 -2.34 9.38 4.74
CA MET A 234 -2.53 8.35 3.72
C MET A 234 -3.01 8.96 2.40
N ARG A 235 -2.51 8.44 1.28
CA ARG A 235 -2.81 8.93 -0.08
C ARG A 235 -3.12 7.77 -1.01
N SER A 236 -4.02 8.01 -1.96
CA SER A 236 -4.40 7.05 -2.99
C SER A 236 -4.67 7.78 -4.30
N ASP A 237 -4.27 7.21 -5.44
CA ASP A 237 -4.47 7.80 -6.78
C ASP A 237 -5.82 7.49 -7.42
N GLY A 238 -6.77 6.99 -6.63
CA GLY A 238 -8.13 6.70 -7.05
C GLY A 238 -8.94 6.10 -5.92
N GLU A 239 -10.24 5.92 -6.12
CA GLU A 239 -11.18 5.42 -5.10
C GLU A 239 -10.72 4.07 -4.51
N LEU A 240 -10.50 4.05 -3.18
CA LEU A 240 -10.05 2.87 -2.45
C LEU A 240 -11.20 1.87 -2.26
N THR A 241 -11.46 1.09 -3.31
CA THR A 241 -12.40 -0.03 -3.26
C THR A 241 -11.71 -1.28 -2.69
N ASN A 242 -12.26 -1.84 -1.61
CA ASN A 242 -11.69 -3.03 -0.97
C ASN A 242 -12.18 -4.32 -1.64
N TRP A 243 -11.25 -5.07 -2.22
CA TRP A 243 -11.45 -6.46 -2.64
C TRP A 243 -10.74 -7.39 -1.67
N TYR A 244 -11.32 -8.56 -1.38
CA TYR A 244 -10.80 -9.44 -0.33
C TYR A 244 -10.42 -10.82 -0.87
N THR A 245 -9.36 -11.40 -0.30
CA THR A 245 -8.94 -12.79 -0.53
C THR A 245 -8.95 -13.58 0.78
N GLN A 246 -9.28 -14.87 0.68
CA GLN A 246 -9.30 -15.83 1.79
C GLN A 246 -8.73 -17.16 1.34
N ASN A 247 -8.27 -17.98 2.29
CA ASN A 247 -7.72 -19.33 2.03
C ASN A 247 -6.53 -19.32 1.06
N GLU A 248 -5.74 -18.25 1.09
CA GLU A 248 -4.55 -18.14 0.26
C GLU A 248 -3.46 -19.14 0.64
N TRP A 249 -2.56 -19.32 -0.32
CA TRP A 249 -1.35 -20.06 -0.10
C TRP A 249 -0.31 -19.66 -1.12
N VAL A 250 0.94 -19.72 -0.70
CA VAL A 250 2.09 -19.72 -1.61
C VAL A 250 2.99 -20.86 -1.18
N ARG A 251 3.39 -21.69 -2.16
CA ARG A 251 4.39 -22.74 -1.96
C ARG A 251 5.41 -22.64 -3.07
N TRP A 252 6.68 -22.63 -2.70
CA TRP A 252 7.79 -22.62 -3.63
C TRP A 252 8.83 -23.66 -3.20
N GLY A 253 9.65 -24.09 -4.14
CA GLY A 253 10.65 -25.10 -3.89
C GLY A 253 11.42 -25.46 -5.14
N GLY A 254 12.34 -26.40 -5.01
CA GLY A 254 13.16 -26.86 -6.11
C GLY A 254 14.21 -27.87 -5.70
N GLU A 255 15.19 -28.03 -6.57
CA GLU A 255 16.39 -28.83 -6.32
C GLU A 255 17.57 -27.89 -6.10
N ALA A 256 18.11 -27.88 -4.89
CA ALA A 256 19.39 -27.29 -4.59
C ALA A 256 20.47 -28.00 -5.42
N VAL A 257 21.31 -27.23 -6.09
CA VAL A 257 22.33 -27.79 -6.99
C VAL A 257 23.66 -28.04 -6.27
N ASN A 258 23.99 -27.21 -5.26
CA ASN A 258 25.30 -27.20 -4.61
C ASN A 258 25.27 -26.70 -3.14
N TYR A 259 24.09 -26.60 -2.53
CA TYR A 259 23.92 -26.11 -1.16
C TYR A 259 23.11 -27.08 -0.28
N GLY A 260 22.99 -28.33 -0.72
CA GLY A 260 22.51 -29.41 0.13
C GLY A 260 23.55 -29.87 1.15
N PRO A 261 23.18 -30.81 2.03
CA PRO A 261 24.12 -31.45 2.94
C PRO A 261 25.35 -31.94 2.18
N ASP A 262 26.54 -31.73 2.77
CA ASP A 262 27.83 -32.07 2.17
C ASP A 262 28.08 -31.43 0.79
N GLU A 263 27.59 -30.20 0.58
CA GLU A 263 27.63 -29.45 -0.70
C GLU A 263 26.88 -30.17 -1.85
N GLY A 264 26.03 -31.14 -1.50
CA GLY A 264 25.31 -31.99 -2.44
C GLY A 264 24.02 -31.38 -3.00
N ARG A 265 23.33 -32.16 -3.82
CA ARG A 265 21.98 -31.85 -4.30
C ARG A 265 20.94 -32.23 -3.26
N MET A 266 19.93 -31.39 -3.07
CA MET A 266 18.79 -31.71 -2.21
C MET A 266 17.48 -31.11 -2.75
N ARG A 267 16.37 -31.81 -2.60
CA ARG A 267 15.06 -31.21 -2.82
C ARG A 267 14.64 -30.44 -1.58
N TRP A 268 14.00 -29.30 -1.79
CA TRP A 268 13.41 -28.53 -0.72
C TRP A 268 12.13 -27.85 -1.19
N SER A 269 11.24 -27.58 -0.25
CA SER A 269 10.06 -26.75 -0.46
C SER A 269 9.76 -25.99 0.81
N GLN A 270 9.10 -24.85 0.67
CA GLN A 270 8.58 -24.05 1.76
C GLN A 270 7.25 -23.44 1.32
N SER A 271 6.30 -23.33 2.24
CA SER A 271 5.10 -22.54 2.07
C SER A 271 5.07 -21.33 3.00
N SER A 272 4.16 -20.40 2.72
CA SER A 272 3.82 -19.34 3.67
C SER A 272 3.34 -19.93 5.01
N HIS A 273 2.64 -21.07 4.99
CA HIS A 273 2.23 -21.78 6.19
C HIS A 273 3.43 -22.33 6.98
N ASP A 274 4.44 -22.93 6.31
CA ASP A 274 5.67 -23.40 6.95
C ASP A 274 6.43 -22.27 7.64
N LEU A 275 6.46 -21.08 7.02
CA LEU A 275 7.09 -19.90 7.61
C LEU A 275 6.37 -19.43 8.88
N ALA A 276 5.03 -19.44 8.86
CA ALA A 276 4.17 -18.93 9.93
C ALA A 276 4.00 -19.89 11.11
N SER A 277 4.44 -21.15 10.97
CA SER A 277 4.36 -22.20 12.02
C SER A 277 5.16 -21.93 13.32
N ARG A 278 5.79 -20.75 13.43
CA ARG A 278 6.58 -20.31 14.58
C ARG A 278 5.66 -19.75 15.68
N PRO A 279 6.18 -19.46 16.90
CA PRO A 279 5.36 -18.80 17.91
C PRO A 279 4.75 -17.52 17.29
N PRO A 280 3.41 -17.34 17.37
CA PRO A 280 2.77 -16.22 16.70
C PRO A 280 3.29 -14.92 17.28
N ARG A 281 3.44 -13.89 16.45
CA ARG A 281 3.66 -12.52 16.96
C ARG A 281 2.44 -12.05 17.74
N ARG A 282 1.25 -12.41 17.24
CA ARG A 282 -0.04 -12.08 17.82
C ARG A 282 -0.26 -12.75 19.16
N ASN A 283 -0.66 -11.96 20.14
CA ASN A 283 -1.04 -12.44 21.47
C ASN A 283 -2.52 -12.89 21.50
N ALA A 284 -2.97 -13.45 22.63
CA ALA A 284 -4.34 -13.95 22.76
C ALA A 284 -5.44 -12.87 22.65
N LYS A 285 -5.12 -11.60 22.94
CA LYS A 285 -6.03 -10.47 22.73
C LYS A 285 -6.20 -10.23 21.22
N ASN A 286 -5.12 -10.13 20.45
CA ASN A 286 -5.20 -9.91 19.01
C ASN A 286 -5.98 -11.01 18.28
N ILE A 287 -5.78 -12.28 18.66
CA ILE A 287 -6.54 -13.39 18.08
C ILE A 287 -8.04 -13.25 18.35
N ARG A 288 -8.43 -12.86 19.57
CA ARG A 288 -9.84 -12.63 19.91
C ARG A 288 -10.42 -11.48 19.10
N GLU A 289 -9.69 -10.39 18.92
CA GLU A 289 -10.15 -9.24 18.12
C GLU A 289 -10.37 -9.62 16.65
N LEU A 290 -9.53 -10.51 16.09
CA LEU A 290 -9.71 -11.05 14.74
C LEU A 290 -10.94 -11.98 14.65
N GLU A 291 -11.18 -12.82 15.66
CA GLU A 291 -12.39 -13.64 15.75
C GLU A 291 -13.67 -12.78 15.87
N GLU A 292 -13.61 -11.67 16.62
CA GLU A 292 -14.70 -10.69 16.71
C GLU A 292 -14.96 -10.01 15.37
N SER A 293 -13.91 -9.71 14.60
CA SER A 293 -14.03 -9.21 13.21
C SER A 293 -14.79 -10.18 12.31
N VAL A 294 -14.49 -11.49 12.39
CA VAL A 294 -15.22 -12.54 11.65
C VAL A 294 -16.69 -12.58 12.07
N ALA A 295 -16.96 -12.59 13.38
CA ALA A 295 -18.32 -12.63 13.90
C ALA A 295 -19.14 -11.41 13.46
N PHE A 296 -18.51 -10.23 13.39
CA PHE A 296 -19.15 -9.03 12.87
C PHE A 296 -19.51 -9.17 11.39
N GLN A 297 -18.61 -9.63 10.51
CA GLN A 297 -18.95 -9.83 9.09
C GLN A 297 -20.11 -10.82 8.90
N ARG A 298 -20.13 -11.91 9.68
CA ARG A 298 -21.23 -12.87 9.67
C ARG A 298 -22.55 -12.25 10.10
N SER A 299 -22.53 -11.34 11.07
CA SER A 299 -23.72 -10.60 11.50
C SER A 299 -24.31 -9.72 10.39
N LEU A 300 -23.47 -9.27 9.45
CA LEU A 300 -23.89 -8.54 8.24
C LEU A 300 -24.35 -9.47 7.11
N GLY A 301 -24.38 -10.79 7.33
CA GLY A 301 -24.77 -11.78 6.33
C GLY A 301 -23.67 -12.11 5.32
N ALA A 302 -22.42 -11.71 5.56
CA ALA A 302 -21.30 -12.08 4.70
C ALA A 302 -20.90 -13.55 4.96
N PRO A 303 -20.75 -14.38 3.91
CA PRO A 303 -20.21 -15.73 4.04
C PRO A 303 -18.70 -15.65 4.25
N ASP A 304 -18.29 -15.45 5.51
CA ASP A 304 -16.89 -15.28 5.88
C ASP A 304 -16.27 -16.58 6.43
N ALA A 305 -15.06 -16.91 5.98
CA ALA A 305 -14.30 -18.03 6.51
C ALA A 305 -13.93 -17.78 7.99
N ASP A 306 -13.73 -18.86 8.76
CA ASP A 306 -13.14 -18.70 10.09
C ASP A 306 -11.72 -18.14 9.96
N TYR A 307 -11.36 -17.20 10.82
CA TYR A 307 -9.99 -16.76 10.92
C TYR A 307 -9.18 -17.83 11.65
N VAL A 308 -8.18 -18.39 10.96
CA VAL A 308 -7.19 -19.29 11.55
C VAL A 308 -5.83 -18.60 11.40
N PRO A 309 -5.07 -18.41 12.49
CA PRO A 309 -3.72 -17.86 12.39
C PRO A 309 -2.89 -18.66 11.40
N HIS A 310 -2.16 -17.97 10.52
CA HIS A 310 -1.41 -18.64 9.47
C HIS A 310 -0.36 -19.58 10.08
N GLY A 311 -0.08 -20.69 9.42
CA GLY A 311 0.81 -21.71 9.98
C GLY A 311 0.18 -22.59 11.07
N ARG A 312 -1.10 -22.40 11.41
CA ARG A 312 -1.87 -23.31 12.26
C ARG A 312 -2.93 -24.06 11.45
N GLY A 313 -3.25 -25.28 11.90
CA GLY A 313 -4.25 -26.12 11.25
C GLY A 313 -3.68 -26.84 10.04
N THR A 314 -4.47 -26.91 8.98
CA THR A 314 -4.11 -27.62 7.74
C THR A 314 -3.47 -26.65 6.75
N ASP A 315 -2.30 -27.01 6.20
CA ASP A 315 -1.62 -26.20 5.16
C ASP A 315 -2.49 -26.08 3.90
N PRO A 316 -2.98 -24.86 3.56
CA PRO A 316 -3.85 -24.67 2.40
C PRO A 316 -3.16 -24.99 1.07
N SER A 317 -1.83 -24.87 0.99
CA SER A 317 -1.07 -25.27 -0.21
C SER A 317 -1.12 -26.77 -0.44
N LEU A 318 -1.07 -27.58 0.64
CA LEU A 318 -1.14 -29.03 0.53
C LEU A 318 -2.56 -29.49 0.18
N ILE A 319 -3.59 -28.82 0.71
CA ILE A 319 -4.98 -29.05 0.29
C ILE A 319 -5.14 -28.77 -1.20
N ALA A 320 -4.64 -27.64 -1.68
CA ALA A 320 -4.74 -27.25 -3.09
C ALA A 320 -4.04 -28.27 -4.00
N LEU A 321 -2.83 -28.70 -3.64
CA LEU A 321 -2.11 -29.77 -4.36
C LEU A 321 -2.81 -31.12 -4.31
N ALA A 322 -3.37 -31.51 -3.16
CA ALA A 322 -4.10 -32.77 -3.03
C ALA A 322 -5.37 -32.78 -3.91
N LYS A 323 -6.14 -31.68 -3.91
CA LYS A 323 -7.31 -31.50 -4.80
C LYS A 323 -6.90 -31.55 -6.27
N ALA A 324 -5.79 -30.91 -6.63
CA ALA A 324 -5.25 -30.95 -7.99
C ALA A 324 -4.90 -32.37 -8.44
N LEU A 325 -4.29 -33.17 -7.55
CA LEU A 325 -3.97 -34.57 -7.82
C LEU A 325 -5.21 -35.47 -7.87
N ASP A 326 -6.20 -35.26 -7.00
CA ASP A 326 -7.45 -36.01 -6.99
C ASP A 326 -8.28 -35.75 -8.27
N ALA A 327 -8.40 -34.48 -8.68
CA ALA A 327 -9.03 -34.12 -9.95
C ALA A 327 -8.34 -34.80 -11.14
N LYS A 328 -6.99 -34.84 -11.14
CA LYS A 328 -6.20 -35.54 -12.17
C LYS A 328 -6.43 -37.06 -12.13
N ALA A 329 -6.56 -37.66 -10.95
CA ALA A 329 -6.82 -39.09 -10.81
C ALA A 329 -8.23 -39.48 -11.24
N LEU A 330 -9.25 -38.66 -10.92
CA LEU A 330 -10.64 -38.84 -11.36
C LEU A 330 -10.77 -38.71 -12.90
N GLN A 331 -10.06 -37.77 -13.51
CA GLN A 331 -10.00 -37.64 -14.98
C GLN A 331 -9.26 -38.80 -15.65
N ALA A 332 -8.34 -39.46 -14.94
CA ALA A 332 -7.64 -40.64 -15.45
C ALA A 332 -8.43 -41.96 -15.28
N GLY A 333 -9.65 -41.93 -14.73
CA GLY A 333 -10.34 -43.12 -14.20
C GLY A 333 -11.82 -43.27 -14.55
N HIS A 334 -12.16 -43.46 -15.84
CA HIS A 334 -13.32 -44.24 -16.30
C HIS A 334 -13.05 -44.90 -17.67
N GLY A 335 -11.89 -45.54 -17.82
CA GLY A 335 -11.59 -46.41 -18.96
C GLY A 335 -11.66 -47.88 -18.56
N HIS A 336 -12.86 -48.47 -18.53
CA HIS A 336 -13.01 -49.93 -18.58
C HIS A 336 -13.36 -50.34 -20.01
N ASP A 337 -12.45 -51.12 -20.59
CA ASP A 337 -12.53 -52.03 -21.75
C ASP A 337 -13.08 -51.51 -23.09
N HIS A 338 -12.20 -51.41 -24.11
CA HIS A 338 -12.04 -52.45 -25.14
C HIS A 338 -11.07 -51.98 -26.25
N ASP A 339 -10.16 -52.89 -26.61
CA ASP A 339 -9.50 -53.10 -27.90
C ASP A 339 -9.36 -51.97 -28.96
N HIS A 340 -8.10 -51.85 -29.39
CA HIS A 340 -7.58 -51.52 -30.71
C HIS A 340 -7.50 -50.07 -31.23
N GLU A 341 -6.25 -49.81 -31.64
CA GLU A 341 -5.74 -48.94 -32.71
C GLU A 341 -5.37 -47.48 -32.42
N HIS A 342 -4.15 -47.18 -32.86
CA HIS A 342 -3.42 -45.94 -32.71
C HIS A 342 -4.07 -44.82 -33.53
N ASP A 343 -4.36 -43.70 -32.88
CA ASP A 343 -4.35 -42.41 -33.57
C ASP A 343 -3.72 -41.34 -32.67
N HIS A 344 -2.95 -40.46 -33.29
CA HIS A 344 -2.14 -39.44 -32.64
C HIS A 344 -3.03 -38.26 -32.25
N ASP A 345 -3.40 -38.16 -30.97
CA ASP A 345 -4.07 -36.97 -30.44
C ASP A 345 -3.31 -36.37 -29.25
N HIS A 346 -3.28 -35.03 -29.28
CA HIS A 346 -2.52 -34.14 -28.41
C HIS A 346 -2.60 -34.53 -26.92
N GLU A 347 -1.44 -34.51 -26.25
CA GLU A 347 -1.33 -34.63 -24.79
C GLU A 347 -2.17 -33.54 -24.10
N HIS A 348 -3.42 -33.85 -23.81
CA HIS A 348 -4.17 -33.13 -22.78
C HIS A 348 -3.59 -33.55 -21.43
N ALA A 349 -2.54 -32.85 -21.00
CA ALA A 349 -2.09 -32.93 -19.64
C ALA A 349 -3.29 -32.70 -18.71
N PRO A 350 -3.54 -33.54 -17.70
CA PRO A 350 -4.67 -33.36 -16.81
C PRO A 350 -4.56 -32.01 -16.11
N THR A 351 -5.50 -31.11 -16.41
CA THR A 351 -5.55 -29.78 -15.82
C THR A 351 -6.27 -29.86 -14.49
N ALA A 352 -5.52 -29.66 -13.41
CA ALA A 352 -6.13 -29.36 -12.12
C ALA A 352 -6.98 -28.08 -12.25
N ASP A 353 -8.19 -28.10 -11.69
CA ASP A 353 -9.03 -26.92 -11.60
C ASP A 353 -8.48 -25.98 -10.52
N TRP A 354 -7.83 -24.91 -10.96
CA TRP A 354 -7.31 -23.84 -10.12
C TRP A 354 -8.26 -22.63 -10.05
N GLY A 355 -9.48 -22.76 -10.57
CA GLY A 355 -10.42 -21.67 -10.75
C GLY A 355 -10.22 -20.94 -12.08
N ALA A 356 -10.54 -19.64 -12.10
CA ALA A 356 -10.41 -18.80 -13.28
C ALA A 356 -8.93 -18.61 -13.67
N ASP A 357 -8.65 -18.58 -14.98
CA ASP A 357 -7.33 -18.21 -15.50
C ASP A 357 -7.02 -16.76 -15.07
N PRO A 358 -5.89 -16.48 -14.39
CA PRO A 358 -5.52 -15.11 -14.03
C PRO A 358 -5.57 -14.13 -15.21
N ALA A 359 -5.21 -14.56 -16.42
CA ALA A 359 -5.26 -13.71 -17.61
C ALA A 359 -6.70 -13.31 -18.00
N SER A 360 -7.71 -14.11 -17.61
CA SER A 360 -9.12 -13.80 -17.81
C SER A 360 -9.69 -12.81 -16.78
N LEU A 361 -8.94 -12.54 -15.71
CA LEU A 361 -9.32 -11.59 -14.66
C LEU A 361 -8.69 -10.21 -14.86
N GLU A 362 -7.69 -10.09 -15.74
CA GLU A 362 -6.97 -8.86 -16.01
C GLU A 362 -7.90 -7.75 -16.54
N HIS A 363 -7.53 -6.50 -16.23
CA HIS A 363 -8.21 -5.36 -16.83
C HIS A 363 -7.90 -5.30 -18.34
N THR A 364 -8.87 -4.93 -19.19
CA THR A 364 -8.72 -4.96 -20.66
C THR A 364 -7.54 -4.14 -21.17
N ALA A 365 -7.21 -3.03 -20.49
CA ALA A 365 -6.08 -2.17 -20.80
C ALA A 365 -4.72 -2.74 -20.37
N GLU A 366 -4.68 -3.72 -19.47
CA GLU A 366 -3.47 -4.19 -18.79
C GLU A 366 -2.37 -4.70 -19.73
N ARG A 367 -2.75 -5.20 -20.90
CA ARG A 367 -1.82 -5.68 -21.94
C ARG A 367 -1.68 -4.75 -23.14
N THR A 368 -2.41 -3.65 -23.20
CA THR A 368 -2.56 -2.86 -24.43
C THR A 368 -2.21 -1.38 -24.26
N ASP A 369 -2.24 -0.84 -23.03
CA ASP A 369 -1.89 0.55 -22.75
C ASP A 369 -0.38 0.80 -22.66
N GLU A 370 0.00 2.08 -22.57
CA GLU A 370 1.39 2.52 -22.42
C GLU A 370 2.03 2.04 -21.10
N HIS A 371 1.21 1.65 -20.13
CA HIS A 371 1.60 1.10 -18.84
C HIS A 371 1.53 -0.44 -18.79
N SER A 372 1.44 -1.12 -19.94
CA SER A 372 1.37 -2.59 -20.01
C SER A 372 2.59 -3.33 -19.43
N HIS A 373 3.68 -2.59 -19.22
CA HIS A 373 4.89 -3.07 -18.54
C HIS A 373 4.82 -2.92 -17.00
N ASN A 374 3.82 -2.22 -16.47
CA ASN A 374 3.64 -1.93 -15.05
C ASN A 374 2.35 -2.60 -14.50
N TRP A 375 2.53 -3.74 -13.85
CA TRP A 375 1.43 -4.46 -13.20
C TRP A 375 0.92 -3.75 -11.94
N GLY A 376 1.69 -2.84 -11.34
CA GLY A 376 1.23 -2.03 -10.21
C GLY A 376 0.45 -0.79 -10.61
N GLN A 377 0.25 -0.56 -11.92
CA GLN A 377 -0.45 0.63 -12.39
C GLN A 377 -1.91 0.61 -11.97
N GLY A 378 -2.32 1.64 -11.23
CA GLY A 378 -3.71 1.87 -10.88
C GLY A 378 -4.54 2.07 -12.15
N ARG A 379 -5.71 1.44 -12.19
CA ARG A 379 -6.67 1.56 -13.29
C ARG A 379 -8.02 1.88 -12.72
N ALA A 380 -8.73 2.80 -13.37
CA ALA A 380 -10.13 3.06 -13.04
C ALA A 380 -10.88 1.73 -13.14
N TRP A 381 -11.67 1.44 -12.10
CA TRP A 381 -12.49 0.25 -12.04
C TRP A 381 -13.91 0.66 -11.72
N GLU A 382 -14.86 0.12 -12.47
CA GLU A 382 -16.28 0.35 -12.24
C GLU A 382 -16.97 -0.89 -11.67
N LYS A 383 -18.00 -0.67 -10.87
CA LYS A 383 -18.78 -1.74 -10.27
C LYS A 383 -19.39 -2.64 -11.35
N GLY A 384 -18.92 -3.89 -11.40
CA GLY A 384 -19.39 -4.91 -12.35
C GLY A 384 -18.32 -5.37 -13.33
N GLU A 385 -17.20 -4.67 -13.42
CA GLU A 385 -16.02 -5.14 -14.14
C GLU A 385 -15.34 -6.31 -13.40
N HIS A 386 -14.55 -7.10 -14.14
CA HIS A 386 -13.76 -8.16 -13.55
C HIS A 386 -12.80 -7.59 -12.50
N ILE A 387 -12.65 -8.31 -11.38
CA ILE A 387 -11.68 -7.96 -10.34
C ILE A 387 -10.37 -8.65 -10.71
N PRO A 388 -9.29 -7.90 -11.00
CA PRO A 388 -8.01 -8.50 -11.31
C PRO A 388 -7.46 -9.28 -10.12
N ALA A 389 -6.72 -10.35 -10.40
CA ALA A 389 -6.07 -11.12 -9.36
C ALA A 389 -5.11 -10.23 -8.54
N PRO A 390 -5.04 -10.43 -7.21
CA PRO A 390 -4.08 -9.72 -6.38
C PRO A 390 -2.65 -10.07 -6.79
N ILE A 391 -1.72 -9.14 -6.56
CA ILE A 391 -0.28 -9.39 -6.70
C ILE A 391 0.37 -9.44 -5.32
N LEU A 392 1.38 -10.29 -5.18
CA LEU A 392 2.17 -10.36 -3.94
C LEU A 392 3.07 -9.14 -3.77
N SER A 393 3.61 -8.65 -4.88
CA SER A 393 4.54 -7.54 -4.93
C SER A 393 4.81 -7.13 -6.36
N THR A 394 5.15 -5.86 -6.61
CA THR A 394 5.75 -5.45 -7.88
C THR A 394 7.26 -5.62 -7.82
N LEU A 395 7.93 -5.89 -8.94
CA LEU A 395 9.39 -5.77 -9.02
C LEU A 395 9.72 -4.36 -9.53
N PRO A 396 10.59 -3.58 -8.86
CA PRO A 396 11.35 -3.89 -7.64
C PRO A 396 10.59 -3.61 -6.32
N VAL A 397 10.89 -4.39 -5.27
CA VAL A 397 10.41 -4.19 -3.89
C VAL A 397 11.52 -3.62 -3.03
N ARG A 398 11.25 -2.52 -2.33
CA ARG A 398 12.07 -2.05 -1.22
C ARG A 398 11.41 -2.51 0.08
N SER A 399 12.03 -3.46 0.75
CA SER A 399 11.59 -3.89 2.09
C SER A 399 12.77 -3.88 3.05
N ARG A 400 12.66 -3.07 4.11
CA ARG A 400 13.36 -3.32 5.37
C ARG A 400 12.82 -2.42 6.49
N SER A 401 12.35 -3.07 7.55
CA SER A 401 12.53 -2.63 8.93
C SER A 401 12.74 -3.90 9.76
N ALA A 402 13.49 -3.83 10.86
CA ALA A 402 14.06 -4.98 11.57
C ALA A 402 13.13 -6.22 11.76
N GLY A 403 13.64 -7.42 11.43
CA GLY A 403 12.94 -8.69 11.68
C GLY A 403 13.10 -9.71 10.55
N ARG A 404 12.78 -10.98 10.82
CA ARG A 404 12.71 -12.05 9.80
C ARG A 404 11.31 -12.03 9.18
N TRP A 405 11.21 -12.18 7.85
CA TRP A 405 9.93 -12.53 7.22
C TRP A 405 9.51 -13.93 7.68
N ASP A 406 8.40 -14.03 8.39
CA ASP A 406 7.88 -15.25 8.99
C ASP A 406 6.57 -15.70 8.36
N GLY A 407 6.16 -15.13 7.22
CA GLY A 407 5.06 -15.64 6.42
C GLY A 407 3.66 -15.58 7.07
N ASP A 408 3.54 -15.13 8.32
CA ASP A 408 2.26 -14.86 9.04
C ASP A 408 1.40 -13.80 8.32
N GLY A 409 1.97 -13.23 7.25
CA GLY A 409 1.41 -12.18 6.45
C GLY A 409 0.81 -12.52 5.10
N MET A 410 0.88 -13.78 4.69
CA MET A 410 0.48 -14.21 3.35
C MET A 410 -0.97 -14.60 3.28
#